data_AF-A0A9X8YQB0-F1
#
_entry.id   AF-A0A9X8YQB0-F1
#
_cell.length_a   1.000
_cell.length_b   1.000
_cell.length_c   1.000
_cell.angle_alpha   90.00
_cell.angle_beta   90.00
_cell.angle_gamma   90.00
#
_symmetry.space_group_name_H-M   'P 1'
#
loop_
_entity.id
_entity.type
_entity.pdbx_description
1 polymer ?
#
loop_
_entity_poly.entity_id
_entity_poly.type
_entity_poly.pdbx_seq_one_letter_code
_entity_poly.pdbx_strand_id
1 'polypeptide(L)'
;QMHQRIAKLLKNHKLVNGLSEEAMVETGITTPFLPHGLGHPLGLQVHDAAGFMQDEQGTHLAAPSKYPFLRCTRVLQPGMVLTIEPGLYFIESLLAPWRSGEFKQHFAWDRIDALKPYGGIRIEDNIVIHEKRIENMTRDLNLA
;
A
#
# COMPACT_ATOMS: atom_id res chain seq x y z
N GLN A 1 -1.86 -5.69 -6.82
CA GLN A 1 -0.48 -5.54 -7.33
C GLN A 1 0.48 -4.89 -6.32
N MET A 2 0.09 -3.88 -5.53
CA MET A 2 1.05 -3.21 -4.62
C MET A 2 1.72 -4.15 -3.62
N HIS A 3 0.97 -5.01 -2.93
CA HIS A 3 1.57 -5.98 -2.00
C HIS A 3 2.54 -6.96 -2.68
N GLN A 4 2.35 -7.29 -3.96
CA GLN A 4 3.32 -8.08 -4.73
C GLN A 4 4.63 -7.30 -4.92
N ARG A 5 4.55 -5.99 -5.19
CA ARG A 5 5.73 -5.11 -5.26
C ARG A 5 6.44 -4.98 -3.91
N ILE A 6 5.69 -4.89 -2.80
CA ILE A 6 6.27 -4.96 -1.45
C ILE A 6 6.99 -6.30 -1.24
N ALA A 7 6.35 -7.44 -1.56
CA ALA A 7 6.99 -8.75 -1.45
C ALA A 7 8.30 -8.82 -2.25
N LYS A 8 8.30 -8.32 -3.48
CA LYS A 8 9.50 -8.22 -4.33
C LYS A 8 10.61 -7.39 -3.67
N LEU A 9 10.28 -6.24 -3.07
CA LEU A 9 11.25 -5.40 -2.36
C LEU A 9 11.80 -6.11 -1.12
N LEU A 10 10.93 -6.70 -0.30
CA LEU A 10 11.35 -7.45 0.89
C LEU A 10 12.32 -8.59 0.54
N LYS A 11 12.05 -9.30 -0.57
CA LYS A 11 12.91 -10.35 -1.10
C LYS A 11 14.23 -9.81 -1.63
N ASN A 12 14.19 -8.78 -2.48
CA ASN A 12 15.39 -8.18 -3.10
C ASN A 12 16.37 -7.61 -2.06
N HIS A 13 15.84 -7.02 -0.97
CA HIS A 13 16.63 -6.47 0.12
C HIS A 13 16.94 -7.49 1.24
N LYS A 14 16.53 -8.76 1.06
CA LYS A 14 16.73 -9.88 2.00
C LYS A 14 16.18 -9.60 3.40
N LEU A 15 15.05 -8.89 3.46
CA LEU A 15 14.29 -8.64 4.69
C LEU A 15 13.38 -9.83 5.02
N VAL A 16 12.90 -10.54 3.98
CA VAL A 16 12.19 -11.81 4.10
C VAL A 16 12.84 -12.83 3.17
N ASN A 17 13.14 -14.03 3.69
CA ASN A 17 13.90 -15.08 3.01
C ASN A 17 13.14 -16.41 2.98
N GLY A 18 13.46 -17.27 2.01
CA GLY A 18 12.94 -18.63 1.95
C GLY A 18 11.45 -18.76 1.59
N LEU A 19 10.83 -17.69 1.07
CA LEU A 19 9.45 -17.69 0.55
C LEU A 19 9.41 -17.07 -0.85
N SER A 20 8.44 -17.50 -1.66
CA SER A 20 8.11 -16.84 -2.92
C SER A 20 7.37 -15.52 -2.67
N GLU A 21 7.33 -14.63 -3.66
CA GLU A 21 6.62 -13.35 -3.54
C GLU A 21 5.11 -13.58 -3.36
N GLU A 22 4.58 -14.60 -4.04
CA GLU A 22 3.19 -15.05 -3.95
C GLU A 22 2.86 -15.53 -2.54
N ALA A 23 3.71 -16.40 -1.97
CA ALA A 23 3.52 -16.93 -0.62
C ALA A 23 3.54 -15.81 0.43
N MET A 24 4.42 -14.81 0.29
CA MET A 24 4.45 -13.64 1.18
C MET A 24 3.15 -12.82 1.13
N VAL A 25 2.56 -12.68 -0.07
CA VAL A 25 1.28 -11.98 -0.22
C VAL A 25 0.15 -12.82 0.35
N GLU A 26 0.06 -14.10 0.02
CA GLU A 26 -0.99 -15.03 0.47
C GLU A 26 -1.06 -15.12 2.00
N THR A 27 0.09 -15.34 2.65
CA THR A 27 0.23 -15.46 4.11
C THR A 27 0.09 -14.13 4.85
N GLY A 28 0.11 -12.99 4.15
CA GLY A 28 -0.05 -11.66 4.75
C GLY A 28 1.24 -11.07 5.32
N ILE A 29 2.41 -11.67 5.07
CA ILE A 29 3.72 -11.16 5.54
C ILE A 29 3.98 -9.70 5.11
N THR A 30 3.39 -9.26 4.00
CA THR A 30 3.56 -7.88 3.50
C THR A 30 2.74 -6.83 4.26
N THR A 31 1.69 -7.22 5.00
CA THR A 31 0.77 -6.27 5.66
C THR A 31 1.38 -5.47 6.81
N PRO A 32 2.28 -5.98 7.69
CA PRO A 32 2.93 -5.15 8.69
C PRO A 32 3.84 -4.08 8.08
N PHE A 33 4.36 -4.30 6.87
CA PHE A 33 5.22 -3.34 6.16
C PHE A 33 4.43 -2.28 5.38
N LEU A 34 3.18 -2.56 5.01
CA LEU A 34 2.25 -1.60 4.38
C LEU A 34 0.86 -1.74 5.04
N PRO A 35 0.63 -1.12 6.20
CA PRO A 35 -0.58 -1.33 6.99
C PRO A 35 -1.74 -0.39 6.61
N HIS A 36 -1.70 0.24 5.43
CA HIS A 36 -2.71 1.17 4.95
C HIS A 36 -3.06 0.91 3.47
N GLY A 37 -4.09 1.59 2.97
CA GLY A 37 -4.46 1.54 1.54
C GLY A 37 -3.42 2.18 0.63
N LEU A 38 -3.46 1.84 -0.67
CA LEU A 38 -2.54 2.43 -1.66
C LEU A 38 -2.81 3.92 -1.94
N GLY A 39 -3.99 4.40 -1.62
CA GLY A 39 -4.41 5.78 -1.86
C GLY A 39 -5.92 5.95 -1.76
N HIS A 40 -6.38 7.12 -2.13
CA HIS A 40 -7.78 7.54 -2.03
C HIS A 40 -8.14 8.61 -3.08
N PRO A 41 -9.43 8.85 -3.34
CA PRO A 41 -9.86 10.04 -4.07
C PRO A 41 -9.39 11.32 -3.39
N LEU A 42 -9.05 12.32 -4.19
CA LEU A 42 -8.60 13.64 -3.72
C LEU A 42 -9.37 14.74 -4.46
N GLY A 43 -9.81 15.76 -3.74
CA GLY A 43 -10.57 16.87 -4.33
C GLY A 43 -10.82 17.98 -3.33
N LEU A 44 -12.09 18.33 -3.10
CA LEU A 44 -12.46 19.32 -2.09
C LEU A 44 -12.04 18.91 -0.68
N GLN A 45 -12.02 17.60 -0.41
CA GLN A 45 -11.50 17.01 0.81
C GLN A 45 -10.23 16.19 0.52
N VAL A 46 -9.34 16.05 1.51
CA VAL A 46 -8.13 15.22 1.39
C VAL A 46 -8.49 13.78 1.10
N HIS A 47 -9.24 13.13 1.99
CA HIS A 47 -9.92 11.88 1.70
C HIS A 47 -11.29 12.20 1.08
N ASP A 48 -11.32 12.36 -0.23
CA ASP A 48 -12.54 12.82 -0.90
C ASP A 48 -13.66 11.78 -0.88
N ALA A 49 -14.89 12.27 -1.08
CA ALA A 49 -16.09 11.45 -0.96
C ALA A 49 -16.15 10.30 -1.98
N ALA A 50 -17.14 9.40 -1.80
CA ALA A 50 -17.52 8.37 -2.77
C ALA A 50 -16.43 7.33 -3.14
N GLY A 51 -15.35 7.21 -2.36
CA GLY A 51 -14.29 6.20 -2.57
C GLY A 51 -14.77 4.73 -2.56
N PHE A 52 -15.94 4.45 -1.99
CA PHE A 52 -16.54 3.10 -1.96
C PHE A 52 -17.86 3.00 -2.74
N MET A 53 -18.35 4.11 -3.31
CA MET A 53 -19.70 4.22 -3.87
C MET A 53 -19.71 3.86 -5.37
N GLN A 54 -20.36 2.77 -5.75
CA GLN A 54 -20.27 2.22 -7.11
C GLN A 54 -21.20 2.91 -8.12
N ASP A 55 -22.27 3.55 -7.65
CA ASP A 55 -23.26 4.26 -8.45
C ASP A 55 -23.80 5.50 -7.70
N GLU A 56 -24.57 6.34 -8.39
CA GLU A 56 -25.13 7.58 -7.82
C GLU A 56 -26.17 7.35 -6.72
N GLN A 57 -26.67 6.11 -6.58
CA GLN A 57 -27.63 5.73 -5.55
C GLN A 57 -26.95 5.40 -4.22
N GLY A 58 -25.62 5.32 -4.19
CA GLY A 58 -24.88 5.06 -2.97
C GLY A 58 -24.48 3.61 -2.75
N THR A 59 -24.55 2.73 -3.76
CA THR A 59 -24.19 1.31 -3.61
C THR A 59 -22.76 1.19 -3.08
N HIS A 60 -22.59 0.55 -1.91
CA HIS A 60 -21.32 0.50 -1.21
C HIS A 60 -20.57 -0.81 -1.48
N LEU A 61 -19.33 -0.72 -1.95
CA LEU A 61 -18.40 -1.84 -2.02
C LEU A 61 -17.29 -1.64 -0.99
N ALA A 62 -17.36 -2.40 0.10
CA ALA A 62 -16.39 -2.34 1.17
C ALA A 62 -14.99 -2.79 0.72
N ALA A 63 -13.97 -2.34 1.45
CA ALA A 63 -12.61 -2.86 1.29
C ALA A 63 -12.57 -4.39 1.55
N PRO A 64 -11.70 -5.14 0.85
CA PRO A 64 -11.48 -6.55 1.15
C PRO A 64 -11.03 -6.73 2.60
N SER A 65 -11.51 -7.78 3.28
CA SER A 65 -11.19 -8.05 4.70
C SER A 65 -9.68 -8.14 4.98
N LYS A 66 -8.91 -8.60 3.99
CA LYS A 66 -7.44 -8.67 4.06
C LYS A 66 -6.75 -7.30 4.08
N TYR A 67 -7.40 -6.26 3.55
CA TYR A 67 -6.88 -4.90 3.43
C TYR A 67 -7.92 -3.88 3.94
N PRO A 68 -8.25 -3.93 5.25
CA PRO A 68 -9.40 -3.20 5.80
C PRO A 68 -9.24 -1.68 5.76
N PHE A 69 -8.02 -1.18 5.59
CA PHE A 69 -7.69 0.25 5.54
C PHE A 69 -7.61 0.80 4.11
N LEU A 70 -7.98 0.01 3.09
CA LEU A 70 -8.13 0.50 1.71
C LEU A 70 -9.27 1.51 1.65
N ARG A 71 -9.02 2.69 1.04
CA ARG A 71 -9.98 3.81 0.99
C ARG A 71 -10.67 4.00 -0.36
N CYS A 72 -10.31 3.20 -1.36
CA CYS A 72 -10.88 3.28 -2.70
C CYS A 72 -11.13 1.90 -3.28
N THR A 73 -12.38 1.61 -3.65
CA THR A 73 -12.80 0.40 -4.38
C THR A 73 -13.51 0.73 -5.69
N ARG A 74 -13.50 2.02 -6.09
CA ARG A 74 -14.06 2.49 -7.37
C ARG A 74 -13.29 1.94 -8.56
N VAL A 75 -14.01 1.63 -9.63
CA VAL A 75 -13.43 1.55 -10.97
C VAL A 75 -13.01 2.95 -11.41
N LEU A 76 -11.76 3.08 -11.87
CA LEU A 76 -11.22 4.35 -12.33
C LEU A 76 -11.96 4.84 -13.58
N GLN A 77 -12.30 6.13 -13.60
CA GLN A 77 -12.96 6.79 -14.72
C GLN A 77 -12.26 8.12 -15.04
N PRO A 78 -12.33 8.61 -16.28
CA PRO A 78 -11.82 9.93 -16.65
C PRO A 78 -12.40 11.04 -15.75
N GLY A 79 -11.56 12.01 -15.38
CA GLY A 79 -11.89 13.10 -14.48
C GLY A 79 -11.65 12.80 -12.99
N MET A 80 -11.41 11.54 -12.61
CA MET A 80 -11.05 11.22 -11.23
C MET A 80 -9.64 11.70 -10.89
N VAL A 81 -9.49 12.21 -9.66
CA VAL A 81 -8.18 12.55 -9.07
C VAL A 81 -7.94 11.64 -7.88
N LEU A 82 -6.76 11.00 -7.82
CA LEU A 82 -6.40 10.06 -6.77
C LEU A 82 -5.00 10.33 -6.23
N THR A 83 -4.78 9.95 -4.98
CA THR A 83 -3.44 9.75 -4.43
C THR A 83 -2.92 8.37 -4.80
N ILE A 84 -1.61 8.26 -5.00
CA ILE A 84 -0.88 6.98 -5.06
C ILE A 84 0.28 7.08 -4.08
N GLU A 85 0.14 6.42 -2.94
CA GLU A 85 0.98 6.61 -1.76
C GLU A 85 1.57 5.29 -1.20
N PRO A 86 2.29 4.49 -2.01
CA PRO A 86 2.93 3.29 -1.49
C PRO A 86 3.88 3.60 -0.34
N GLY A 87 3.87 2.72 0.68
CA GLY A 87 4.75 2.82 1.83
C GLY A 87 5.45 1.51 2.19
N LEU A 88 6.52 1.62 2.97
CA LEU A 88 7.24 0.51 3.58
C LEU A 88 7.74 0.95 4.96
N TYR A 89 7.24 0.33 6.02
CA TYR A 89 7.51 0.76 7.40
C TYR A 89 8.01 -0.38 8.28
N PHE A 90 8.74 -0.02 9.33
CA PHE A 90 9.25 -0.94 10.34
C PHE A 90 8.63 -0.64 11.71
N ILE A 91 7.33 -0.94 11.85
CA ILE A 91 6.53 -0.60 13.03
C ILE A 91 6.53 -1.79 14.01
N GLU A 92 7.19 -1.65 15.17
CA GLU A 92 7.37 -2.76 16.11
C GLU A 92 6.05 -3.37 16.58
N SER A 93 5.01 -2.57 16.86
CA SER A 93 3.71 -3.11 17.29
C SER A 93 3.04 -4.03 16.26
N LEU A 94 3.33 -3.83 14.97
CA LEU A 94 2.82 -4.67 13.88
C LEU A 94 3.75 -5.86 13.57
N LEU A 95 5.05 -5.71 13.81
CA LEU A 95 6.05 -6.75 13.56
C LEU A 95 6.19 -7.74 14.72
N ALA A 96 5.97 -7.31 15.97
CA ALA A 96 6.15 -8.14 17.16
C ALA A 96 5.40 -9.48 17.13
N PRO A 97 4.12 -9.56 16.69
CA PRO A 97 3.40 -10.84 16.59
C PRO A 97 4.08 -11.86 15.67
N TRP A 98 4.84 -11.40 14.68
CA TRP A 98 5.53 -12.25 13.71
C TRP A 98 6.84 -12.84 14.26
N ARG A 99 7.39 -12.30 15.35
CA ARG A 99 8.61 -12.84 15.99
C ARG A 99 8.39 -14.19 16.68
N SER A 100 7.16 -14.45 17.11
CA SER A 100 6.76 -15.71 17.76
C SER A 100 5.86 -16.59 16.90
N GLY A 101 5.49 -16.14 15.69
CA GLY A 101 4.59 -16.84 14.79
C GLY A 101 5.24 -17.94 13.94
N GLU A 102 4.42 -18.65 13.17
CA GLU A 102 4.81 -19.73 12.26
C GLU A 102 5.86 -19.29 11.22
N PHE A 103 5.81 -18.03 10.80
CA PHE A 103 6.70 -17.50 9.76
C PHE A 103 7.97 -16.83 10.29
N LYS A 104 8.23 -16.85 11.60
CA LYS A 104 9.32 -16.08 12.24
C LYS A 104 10.70 -16.30 11.62
N GLN A 105 10.98 -17.52 11.15
CA GLN A 105 12.26 -17.91 10.54
C GLN A 105 12.52 -17.22 9.19
N HIS A 106 11.47 -16.70 8.54
CA HIS A 106 11.60 -16.05 7.24
C HIS A 106 12.02 -14.59 7.37
N PHE A 107 11.79 -13.95 8.51
CA PHE A 107 12.15 -12.55 8.75
C PHE A 107 13.62 -12.43 9.12
N ALA A 108 14.37 -11.59 8.40
CA ALA A 108 15.75 -11.25 8.75
C ALA A 108 15.77 -10.21 9.87
N TRP A 109 15.46 -10.64 11.10
CA TRP A 109 15.26 -9.74 12.25
C TRP A 109 16.42 -8.77 12.48
N ASP A 110 17.67 -9.22 12.37
CA ASP A 110 18.83 -8.34 12.53
C ASP A 110 18.83 -7.17 11.51
N ARG A 111 18.43 -7.43 10.27
CA ARG A 111 18.33 -6.40 9.22
C ARG A 111 17.13 -5.48 9.43
N ILE A 112 15.99 -6.06 9.79
CA ILE A 112 14.77 -5.32 10.11
C ILE A 112 15.06 -4.37 11.28
N ASP A 113 15.70 -4.88 12.34
CA ASP A 113 16.03 -4.13 13.54
C ASP A 113 17.02 -3.01 13.27
N ALA A 114 17.98 -3.22 12.36
CA ALA A 114 18.88 -2.16 11.88
C ALA A 114 18.16 -1.06 11.08
N LEU A 115 17.00 -1.34 10.47
CA LEU A 115 16.22 -0.36 9.70
C LEU A 115 15.14 0.35 10.52
N LYS A 116 14.71 -0.21 11.67
CA LYS A 116 13.73 0.42 12.57
C LYS A 116 14.04 1.88 12.95
N PRO A 117 15.30 2.29 13.22
CA PRO A 117 15.62 3.68 13.55
C PRO A 117 15.26 4.70 12.45
N TYR A 118 15.12 4.26 11.20
CA TYR A 118 14.71 5.12 10.08
C TYR A 118 13.18 5.22 9.94
N GLY A 119 12.42 4.48 10.75
CA GLY A 119 10.96 4.47 10.75
C GLY A 119 10.36 3.78 9.53
N GLY A 120 10.31 4.47 8.41
CA GLY A 120 9.72 3.97 7.18
C GLY A 120 9.73 5.00 6.06
N ILE A 121 9.19 4.58 4.90
CA ILE A 121 9.19 5.35 3.67
C ILE A 121 7.76 5.42 3.15
N ARG A 122 7.36 6.58 2.63
CA ARG A 122 6.18 6.76 1.80
C ARG A 122 6.52 7.72 0.68
N ILE A 123 6.08 7.41 -0.53
CA ILE A 123 6.17 8.30 -1.68
C ILE A 123 4.75 8.47 -2.19
N GLU A 124 4.28 9.71 -2.30
CA GLU A 124 2.90 10.03 -2.65
C GLU A 124 2.85 11.04 -3.78
N ASP A 125 2.12 10.68 -4.84
CA ASP A 125 1.78 11.56 -5.94
C ASP A 125 0.27 11.76 -6.04
N ASN A 126 -0.14 12.85 -6.69
CA ASN A 126 -1.53 13.10 -7.06
C ASN A 126 -1.69 12.97 -8.56
N ILE A 127 -2.55 12.05 -8.98
CA ILE A 127 -2.75 11.72 -10.39
C ILE A 127 -4.17 12.06 -10.84
N VAL A 128 -4.30 12.46 -12.11
CA VAL A 128 -5.58 12.67 -12.78
C VAL A 128 -5.76 11.59 -13.83
N ILE A 129 -6.90 10.91 -13.79
CA ILE A 129 -7.28 9.90 -14.76
C ILE A 129 -7.93 10.61 -15.96
N HIS A 130 -7.46 10.31 -17.15
CA HIS A 130 -8.06 10.76 -18.41
C HIS A 130 -8.42 9.57 -19.28
N GLU A 131 -9.18 9.77 -20.36
CA GLU A 131 -9.66 8.69 -21.24
C GLU A 131 -8.54 7.79 -21.78
N LYS A 132 -7.39 8.37 -22.12
CA LYS A 132 -6.29 7.69 -22.83
C LYS A 132 -4.93 7.84 -22.16
N ARG A 133 -4.86 8.51 -21.01
CA ARG A 133 -3.60 8.75 -20.29
C ARG A 133 -3.85 8.94 -18.79
N ILE A 134 -2.78 8.85 -18.02
CA ILE A 134 -2.74 9.24 -16.61
C ILE A 134 -1.78 10.43 -16.52
N GLU A 135 -2.25 11.52 -15.94
CA GLU A 135 -1.45 12.71 -15.66
C GLU A 135 -0.94 12.64 -14.23
N ASN A 136 0.36 12.84 -14.02
CA ASN A 136 0.94 12.87 -12.68
C ASN A 136 1.32 14.32 -12.37
N MET A 137 0.38 15.05 -11.77
CA MET A 137 0.54 16.48 -11.48
C MET A 137 1.79 16.73 -10.63
N THR A 138 2.08 15.83 -9.69
CA THR A 138 3.24 15.96 -8.80
C THR A 138 4.56 15.86 -9.56
N ARG A 139 4.69 14.88 -10.47
CA ARG A 139 5.93 14.65 -11.22
C ARG A 139 6.09 15.58 -12.42
N ASP A 140 4.98 16.03 -13.01
CA ASP A 140 4.99 17.05 -14.07
C ASP A 140 5.54 18.39 -13.54
N LEU A 141 5.44 18.64 -12.23
CA LEU A 141 6.05 19.77 -11.53
C LEU A 141 7.51 19.51 -11.09
N ASN A 142 8.14 18.44 -11.56
CA ASN A 142 9.54 18.09 -11.31
C ASN A 142 9.89 17.91 -9.82
N LEU A 143 8.94 17.47 -8.99
CA LEU A 143 9.25 17.00 -7.65
C LEU A 143 9.99 15.65 -7.77
N ALA A 144 11.25 15.63 -7.34
CA ALA A 144 12.15 14.48 -7.44
C ALA A 144 11.73 13.28 -6.57
#